data_AF-A0A5C9A971-F1
#
_entry.id   AF-A0A5C9A971-F1
#
_cell.length_a   1.000
_cell.length_b   1.000
_cell.length_c   1.000
_cell.angle_alpha   90.00
_cell.angle_beta   90.00
_cell.angle_gamma   90.00
#
_symmetry.space_group_name_H-M   'P 1'
#
loop_
_entity.id
_entity.type
_entity.pdbx_description
1 polymer ?
#
loop_
_entity_poly.entity_id
_entity_poly.type
_entity_poly.pdbx_seq_one_letter_code
_entity_poly.pdbx_strand_id
1 'polypeptide(L)'
;KDGKINLLDLNRQQMREFFKDLGEKPFRADQVMKWMYHYCCDNFDEMTDINKVLRGKLKEVAEIRAPEVVEEQRSSDGTIKWAIAVGDQRVETVYIPEDDRATLCVSSQVGCALECKFCSTAQQGFNRNLRVSEIIGQVWRAAKIVGAAKVTGQRPITNVVMMGMGEPLLNLNNVVPAMEIMLDDFGFGLSKRRVTLSTSGVVPALDKLGDMIDVALAISLHAPNDEIR
;
A
#
# COMPACT_ATOMS: atom_id res chain seq x y z
N LYS A 1 -19.64 19.14 -1.05
CA LYS A 1 -18.78 18.98 0.15
C LYS A 1 -17.45 18.57 -0.41
N ASP A 2 -16.68 19.52 -0.90
CA ASP A 2 -15.56 19.20 -1.79
C ASP A 2 -14.35 18.94 -0.90
N GLY A 3 -14.22 17.67 -0.52
CA GLY A 3 -13.13 17.18 0.30
C GLY A 3 -11.81 17.23 -0.46
N LYS A 4 -10.72 17.50 0.25
CA LYS A 4 -9.37 17.46 -0.30
C LYS A 4 -9.09 16.10 -0.94
N ILE A 5 -8.32 16.10 -2.03
CA ILE A 5 -7.85 14.87 -2.68
C ILE A 5 -6.71 14.29 -1.85
N ASN A 6 -6.83 13.04 -1.42
CA ASN A 6 -5.73 12.34 -0.76
C ASN A 6 -4.72 11.86 -1.82
N LEU A 7 -3.51 12.39 -1.77
CA LEU A 7 -2.47 12.07 -2.75
C LEU A 7 -2.02 10.61 -2.66
N LEU A 8 -2.23 9.93 -1.53
CA LEU A 8 -1.98 8.49 -1.41
C LEU A 8 -2.94 7.61 -2.23
N ASP A 9 -4.04 8.16 -2.75
CA ASP A 9 -4.94 7.43 -3.66
C ASP A 9 -4.47 7.44 -5.12
N LEU A 10 -3.43 8.23 -5.44
CA LEU A 10 -3.01 8.49 -6.82
C LEU A 10 -1.71 7.76 -7.16
N ASN A 11 -1.73 6.96 -8.22
CA ASN A 11 -0.51 6.48 -8.86
C ASN A 11 0.21 7.62 -9.62
N ARG A 12 1.40 7.38 -10.16
CA ARG A 12 2.19 8.45 -10.81
C ARG A 12 1.47 9.10 -11.99
N GLN A 13 0.76 8.34 -12.80
CA GLN A 13 0.02 8.87 -13.95
C GLN A 13 -1.12 9.79 -13.48
N GLN A 14 -1.91 9.33 -12.50
CA GLN A 14 -2.98 10.11 -11.90
C GLN A 14 -2.46 11.36 -11.19
N MET A 15 -1.31 11.25 -10.51
CA MET A 15 -0.64 12.39 -9.88
C MET A 15 -0.23 13.43 -10.94
N ARG A 16 0.31 13.00 -12.09
CA ARG A 16 0.70 13.92 -13.16
C ARG A 16 -0.50 14.65 -13.77
N GLU A 17 -1.62 13.97 -13.99
CA GLU A 17 -2.85 14.63 -14.44
C GLU A 17 -3.39 15.59 -13.38
N PHE A 18 -3.38 15.21 -12.10
CA PHE A 18 -3.75 16.12 -11.00
C PHE A 18 -2.90 17.41 -11.00
N PHE A 19 -1.58 17.32 -11.15
CA PHE A 19 -0.72 18.51 -11.22
C PHE A 19 -0.95 19.35 -12.50
N LYS A 20 -1.27 18.71 -13.61
CA LYS A 20 -1.61 19.39 -14.87
C LYS A 20 -2.90 20.22 -14.73
N ASP A 21 -3.91 19.68 -14.05
CA ASP A 21 -5.16 20.40 -13.77
C ASP A 21 -4.95 21.62 -12.84
N LEU A 22 -3.90 21.60 -12.02
CA LEU A 22 -3.46 22.75 -11.20
C LEU A 22 -2.62 23.79 -11.98
N GLY A 23 -2.37 23.55 -13.27
CA GLY A 23 -1.52 24.38 -14.13
C GLY A 23 -0.03 24.19 -13.88
N GLU A 24 0.39 23.09 -13.26
CA GLU A 24 1.78 22.78 -12.93
C GLU A 24 2.39 21.79 -13.93
N LYS A 25 3.72 21.81 -14.04
CA LYS A 25 4.45 20.87 -14.91
C LYS A 25 4.45 19.46 -14.32
N PRO A 26 4.39 18.38 -15.13
CA PRO A 26 4.28 17.01 -14.64
C PRO A 26 5.37 16.57 -13.66
N PHE A 27 6.60 17.08 -13.77
CA PHE A 27 7.68 16.70 -12.86
C PHE A 27 7.44 17.14 -11.40
N ARG A 28 6.50 18.06 -11.14
CA ARG A 28 6.11 18.45 -9.77
C ARG A 28 5.42 17.31 -9.04
N ALA A 29 4.68 16.46 -9.76
CA ALA A 29 4.14 15.21 -9.23
C ALA A 29 5.29 14.30 -8.74
N ASP A 30 6.31 14.11 -9.58
CA ASP A 30 7.46 13.26 -9.25
C ASP A 30 8.23 13.78 -8.02
N GLN A 31 8.36 15.10 -7.86
CA GLN A 31 8.96 15.70 -6.65
C GLN A 31 8.13 15.44 -5.39
N VAL A 32 6.81 15.63 -5.47
CA VAL A 32 5.92 15.41 -4.33
C VAL A 32 5.89 13.92 -3.94
N MET A 33 5.86 13.02 -4.92
CA MET A 33 5.96 11.58 -4.67
C MET A 33 7.27 11.22 -3.93
N LYS A 34 8.41 11.78 -4.33
CA LYS A 34 9.67 11.57 -3.59
C LYS A 34 9.56 11.99 -2.13
N TRP A 35 9.00 13.16 -1.83
CA TRP A 35 8.78 13.58 -0.45
C TRP A 35 7.87 12.60 0.29
N MET A 36 6.74 12.24 -0.32
CA MET A 36 5.78 11.31 0.26
C MET A 36 6.43 9.97 0.60
N TYR A 37 7.15 9.34 -0.33
CA TYR A 37 7.54 7.94 -0.19
C TYR A 37 8.99 7.73 0.23
N HIS A 38 9.92 8.60 -0.17
CA HIS A 38 11.34 8.46 0.21
C HIS A 38 11.63 9.02 1.60
N TYR A 39 10.84 10.03 2.02
CA TYR A 39 10.97 10.71 3.31
C TYR A 39 9.80 10.45 4.26
N CYS A 40 8.75 9.74 3.82
CA CYS A 40 7.52 9.56 4.60
C CYS A 40 6.91 10.91 5.06
N CYS A 41 6.95 11.92 4.18
CA CYS A 41 6.46 13.26 4.44
C CYS A 41 4.96 13.36 4.14
N ASP A 42 4.19 13.84 5.11
CA ASP A 42 2.75 14.12 5.06
C ASP A 42 2.43 15.61 5.18
N ASN A 43 3.46 16.46 5.24
CA ASN A 43 3.33 17.89 5.44
C ASN A 43 3.96 18.68 4.30
N PHE A 44 3.13 19.37 3.51
CA PHE A 44 3.61 20.19 2.40
C PHE A 44 4.62 21.27 2.82
N ASP A 45 4.63 21.74 4.07
CA ASP A 45 5.62 22.71 4.57
C ASP A 45 7.06 22.20 4.60
N GLU A 46 7.24 20.89 4.70
CA GLU A 46 8.54 20.26 4.78
C GLU A 46 9.18 20.10 3.39
N MET A 47 8.40 20.26 2.31
CA MET A 47 8.87 20.06 0.94
C MET A 47 9.68 21.27 0.43
N THR A 48 10.94 21.38 0.85
CA THR A 48 11.79 22.58 0.68
C THR A 48 12.13 22.95 -0.77
N ASP A 49 12.06 22.01 -1.70
CA ASP A 49 12.32 22.22 -3.14
C ASP A 49 11.05 22.55 -3.96
N ILE A 50 9.93 22.76 -3.26
CA ILE A 50 8.66 23.23 -3.81
C ILE A 50 8.45 24.68 -3.43
N ASN A 51 8.13 25.53 -4.42
CA ASN A 51 7.91 26.95 -4.18
C ASN A 51 6.67 27.18 -3.28
N LYS A 52 6.66 28.32 -2.58
CA LYS A 52 5.62 28.66 -1.60
C LYS A 52 4.21 28.72 -2.20
N VAL A 53 4.08 29.13 -3.47
CA VAL A 53 2.78 29.26 -4.16
C VAL A 53 2.16 27.88 -4.38
N LEU A 54 2.91 26.95 -4.96
CA LEU A 54 2.46 25.57 -5.20
C LEU A 54 2.15 24.85 -3.89
N ARG A 55 3.00 25.04 -2.88
CA ARG A 55 2.75 24.49 -1.55
C ARG A 55 1.45 24.99 -0.93
N GLY A 56 1.14 26.28 -1.09
CA GLY A 56 -0.12 26.87 -0.66
C GLY A 56 -1.32 26.22 -1.36
N LYS A 57 -1.27 26.12 -2.69
CA LYS A 57 -2.33 25.44 -3.48
C LYS A 57 -2.57 24.01 -3.01
N LEU A 58 -1.51 23.21 -2.83
CA LEU A 58 -1.63 21.82 -2.39
C LEU A 58 -2.34 21.69 -1.04
N LYS A 59 -2.09 22.61 -0.09
CA LYS A 59 -2.80 22.62 1.20
C LYS A 59 -4.29 22.90 1.07
N GLU A 60 -4.71 23.63 0.05
CA GLU A 60 -6.12 23.96 -0.18
C GLU A 60 -6.87 22.78 -0.79
N VAL A 61 -6.29 22.13 -1.81
CA VAL A 61 -6.99 21.12 -2.63
C VAL A 61 -6.64 19.68 -2.31
N ALA A 62 -5.53 19.42 -1.61
CA ALA A 62 -5.00 18.08 -1.40
C ALA A 62 -4.55 17.84 0.04
N GLU A 63 -4.37 16.57 0.38
CA GLU A 63 -3.80 16.11 1.63
C GLU A 63 -2.99 14.82 1.43
N ILE A 64 -2.18 14.48 2.43
CA ILE A 64 -1.47 13.20 2.49
C ILE A 64 -1.92 12.55 3.80
N ARG A 65 -2.87 11.61 3.72
CA ARG A 65 -3.50 11.02 4.90
C ARG A 65 -3.38 9.50 4.84
N ALA A 66 -2.35 8.98 5.49
CA ALA A 66 -2.20 7.54 5.72
C ALA A 66 -3.11 7.10 6.88
N PRO A 67 -3.59 5.84 6.89
CA PRO A 67 -4.34 5.34 8.02
C PRO A 67 -3.49 5.30 9.29
N GLU A 68 -4.14 5.42 10.45
CA GLU A 68 -3.48 5.53 11.76
C GLU A 68 -3.26 4.15 12.39
N VAL A 69 -2.14 4.00 13.09
CA VAL A 69 -1.90 2.82 13.95
C VAL A 69 -2.70 3.01 15.23
N VAL A 70 -3.54 2.04 15.56
CA VAL A 70 -4.30 2.02 16.83
C VAL A 70 -3.75 1.01 17.83
N GLU A 71 -2.93 0.06 17.37
CA GLU A 71 -2.27 -0.91 18.23
C GLU A 71 -0.97 -1.36 17.58
N GLU A 72 0.08 -1.58 18.39
CA GLU A 72 1.37 -2.12 17.98
C GLU A 72 1.78 -3.24 18.93
N GLN A 73 2.20 -4.37 18.36
CA GLN A 73 2.70 -5.52 19.09
C GLN A 73 4.07 -5.91 18.52
N ARG A 74 5.04 -6.21 19.40
CA ARG A 74 6.40 -6.59 19.02
C ARG A 74 6.73 -7.98 19.54
N SER A 75 7.16 -8.86 18.65
CA SER A 75 7.66 -10.20 18.95
C SER A 75 9.14 -10.15 19.34
N SER A 76 9.61 -11.16 20.06
CA SER A 76 11.03 -11.32 20.40
C SER A 76 11.92 -11.64 19.19
N ASP A 77 11.34 -12.13 18.10
CA ASP A 77 12.03 -12.37 16.82
C ASP A 77 12.19 -11.10 15.96
N GLY A 78 11.67 -9.95 16.43
CA GLY A 78 11.71 -8.68 15.72
C GLY A 78 10.46 -8.38 14.88
N THR A 79 9.55 -9.34 14.70
CA THR A 79 8.27 -9.12 14.00
C THR A 79 7.47 -8.03 14.71
N ILE A 80 6.91 -7.11 13.93
CA ILE A 80 6.03 -6.05 14.43
C ILE A 80 4.67 -6.19 13.76
N LYS A 81 3.60 -6.28 14.55
CA LYS A 81 2.23 -6.29 14.05
C LYS A 81 1.54 -4.98 14.42
N TRP A 82 0.90 -4.35 13.45
CA TRP A 82 0.09 -3.16 13.64
C TRP A 82 -1.37 -3.44 13.32
N ALA A 83 -2.26 -2.97 14.20
CA ALA A 83 -3.66 -2.77 13.84
C ALA A 83 -3.82 -1.34 13.29
N ILE A 84 -4.32 -1.24 12.07
CA ILE A 84 -4.46 -0.01 11.30
C ILE A 84 -5.94 0.38 11.21
N ALA A 85 -6.29 1.59 11.62
CA ALA A 85 -7.65 2.10 11.55
C ALA A 85 -8.03 2.51 10.12
N VAL A 86 -9.15 1.99 9.63
CA VAL A 86 -9.69 2.23 8.29
C VAL A 86 -11.17 2.61 8.37
N GLY A 87 -11.43 3.80 8.90
CA GLY A 87 -12.78 4.23 9.29
C GLY A 87 -13.10 3.76 10.71
N ASP A 88 -14.24 3.07 10.87
CA ASP A 88 -14.67 2.43 12.13
C ASP A 88 -14.12 1.01 12.31
N GLN A 89 -13.41 0.50 11.30
CA GLN A 89 -12.86 -0.85 11.23
C GLN A 89 -11.35 -0.87 11.37
N ARG A 90 -10.78 -2.07 11.51
CA ARG A 90 -9.34 -2.30 11.61
C ARG A 90 -8.90 -3.36 10.62
N VAL A 91 -7.69 -3.21 10.11
CA VAL A 91 -6.95 -4.23 9.35
C VAL A 91 -5.56 -4.41 9.95
N GLU A 92 -4.92 -5.54 9.68
CA GLU A 92 -3.59 -5.83 10.18
C GLU A 92 -2.51 -5.59 9.11
N THR A 93 -1.35 -5.10 9.57
CA THR A 93 -0.11 -5.02 8.80
C THR A 93 1.00 -5.66 9.61
N VAL A 94 1.80 -6.54 8.99
CA VAL A 94 2.88 -7.25 9.71
C VAL A 94 4.21 -6.97 9.05
N TYR A 95 5.17 -6.50 9.83
CA TYR A 95 6.57 -6.33 9.46
C TYR A 95 7.40 -7.50 9.97
N ILE A 96 8.15 -8.13 9.08
CA ILE A 96 8.96 -9.32 9.35
C ILE A 96 10.40 -8.99 8.94
N PRO A 97 11.28 -8.65 9.90
CA PRO A 97 12.70 -8.45 9.63
C PRO A 97 13.42 -9.80 9.49
N GLU A 98 14.38 -9.84 8.59
CA GLU A 98 15.34 -10.93 8.42
C GLU A 98 16.75 -10.33 8.21
N ASP A 99 17.79 -11.17 8.23
CA ASP A 99 19.18 -10.71 8.14
C ASP A 99 19.47 -9.89 6.86
N ASP A 100 18.89 -10.30 5.73
CA ASP A 100 19.17 -9.73 4.39
C ASP A 100 17.99 -8.99 3.75
N ARG A 101 16.82 -8.99 4.41
CA ARG A 101 15.59 -8.40 3.87
C ARG A 101 14.60 -8.02 4.98
N ALA A 102 13.67 -7.15 4.62
CA ALA A 102 12.55 -6.77 5.46
C ALA A 102 11.24 -6.90 4.66
N THR A 103 10.36 -7.78 5.10
CA THR A 103 9.11 -8.11 4.41
C THR A 103 7.92 -7.46 5.12
N LEU A 104 7.05 -6.82 4.35
CA LEU A 104 5.79 -6.29 4.86
C LEU A 104 4.60 -7.06 4.28
N CYS A 105 3.78 -7.62 5.17
CA CYS A 105 2.51 -8.24 4.85
C CYS A 105 1.39 -7.20 4.92
N VAL A 106 0.69 -6.99 3.80
CA VAL A 106 -0.30 -5.90 3.61
C VAL A 106 -1.68 -6.48 3.37
N SER A 107 -2.68 -5.90 4.02
CA SER A 107 -4.10 -6.21 3.83
C SER A 107 -4.68 -5.53 2.59
N SER A 108 -5.60 -6.20 1.91
CA SER A 108 -6.27 -5.74 0.69
C SER A 108 -7.77 -5.45 0.88
N GLN A 109 -8.40 -6.02 1.91
CA GLN A 109 -9.83 -5.83 2.23
C GLN A 109 -10.02 -5.74 3.74
N VAL A 110 -11.17 -5.22 4.17
CA VAL A 110 -11.65 -5.38 5.56
C VAL A 110 -12.42 -6.69 5.65
N GLY A 111 -11.78 -7.68 6.28
CA GLY A 111 -12.27 -9.06 6.27
C GLY A 111 -11.98 -9.77 4.94
N CYS A 112 -12.61 -10.91 4.70
CA CYS A 112 -12.48 -11.65 3.45
C CYS A 112 -13.77 -12.41 3.13
N ALA A 113 -14.19 -12.39 1.87
CA ALA A 113 -15.37 -13.11 1.40
C ALA A 113 -15.08 -14.60 1.12
N LEU A 114 -13.80 -14.99 1.11
CA LEU A 114 -13.40 -16.37 0.90
C LEU A 114 -13.42 -17.11 2.24
N GLU A 115 -14.30 -18.09 2.37
CA GLU A 115 -14.57 -18.86 3.59
C GLU A 115 -13.51 -19.95 3.85
N CYS A 116 -12.23 -19.64 3.65
CA CYS A 116 -11.13 -20.57 3.93
C CYS A 116 -11.17 -20.98 5.41
N LYS A 117 -11.53 -22.24 5.71
CA LYS A 117 -11.81 -22.72 7.07
C LYS A 117 -10.65 -22.59 8.06
N PHE A 118 -9.41 -22.57 7.57
CA PHE A 118 -8.20 -22.38 8.38
C PHE A 118 -7.86 -20.90 8.63
N CYS A 119 -8.53 -19.96 7.98
CA CYS A 119 -8.20 -18.53 8.02
C CYS A 119 -9.03 -17.80 9.07
N SER A 120 -8.36 -17.13 10.02
CA SER A 120 -9.05 -16.32 11.04
C SER A 120 -9.82 -15.14 10.43
N THR A 121 -9.32 -14.55 9.34
CA THR A 121 -10.00 -13.44 8.63
C THR A 121 -11.34 -13.88 8.03
N ALA A 122 -11.44 -15.11 7.54
CA ALA A 122 -12.68 -15.65 6.98
C ALA A 122 -13.81 -15.70 8.02
N GLN A 123 -13.48 -16.01 9.28
CA GLN A 123 -14.45 -16.07 10.38
C GLN A 123 -15.03 -14.69 10.75
N GLN A 124 -14.34 -13.60 10.39
CA GLN A 124 -14.81 -12.24 10.62
C GLN A 124 -15.82 -11.78 9.55
N GLY A 125 -15.96 -12.53 8.46
CA GLY A 125 -16.75 -12.17 7.29
C GLY A 125 -16.11 -11.08 6.43
N PHE A 126 -16.83 -10.60 5.42
CA PHE A 126 -16.43 -9.51 4.55
C PHE A 126 -17.19 -8.23 4.87
N ASN A 127 -16.51 -7.09 4.84
CA ASN A 127 -17.15 -5.79 4.95
C ASN A 127 -17.01 -4.96 3.66
N ARG A 128 -15.78 -4.58 3.30
CA ARG A 128 -15.51 -3.73 2.15
C ARG A 128 -14.09 -3.90 1.62
N ASN A 129 -13.89 -3.43 0.40
CA ASN A 129 -12.56 -3.25 -0.17
C ASN A 129 -11.83 -2.05 0.47
N LEU A 130 -10.51 -2.17 0.59
CA LEU A 130 -9.65 -1.03 0.96
C LEU A 130 -9.41 -0.15 -0.27
N ARG A 131 -9.34 1.18 -0.05
CA ARG A 131 -8.91 2.17 -1.04
C ARG A 131 -7.40 2.08 -1.29
N VAL A 132 -6.94 2.67 -2.38
CA VAL A 132 -5.50 2.77 -2.70
C VAL A 132 -4.72 3.34 -1.51
N SER A 133 -5.16 4.48 -0.95
CA SER A 133 -4.55 5.14 0.21
C SER A 133 -4.55 4.28 1.48
N GLU A 134 -5.50 3.37 1.64
CA GLU A 134 -5.56 2.44 2.77
C GLU A 134 -4.62 1.23 2.57
N ILE A 135 -4.34 0.83 1.32
CA ILE A 135 -3.37 -0.22 0.99
C ILE A 135 -1.95 0.33 1.02
N ILE A 136 -1.63 1.33 0.20
CA ILE A 136 -0.29 1.90 0.14
C ILE A 136 0.07 2.66 1.42
N GLY A 137 -0.94 3.17 2.13
CA GLY A 137 -0.79 3.79 3.43
C GLY A 137 -0.27 2.84 4.51
N GLN A 138 -0.52 1.52 4.40
CA GLN A 138 0.10 0.53 5.29
C GLN A 138 1.62 0.48 5.11
N VAL A 139 2.08 0.49 3.84
CA VAL A 139 3.52 0.54 3.51
C VAL A 139 4.13 1.86 3.97
N TRP A 140 3.45 2.98 3.70
CA TRP A 140 3.88 4.31 4.12
C TRP A 140 4.02 4.44 5.63
N ARG A 141 3.01 3.98 6.38
CA ARG A 141 3.01 4.05 7.85
C ARG A 141 4.11 3.17 8.45
N ALA A 142 4.25 1.93 7.96
CA ALA A 142 5.32 1.03 8.39
C ALA A 142 6.70 1.61 8.07
N ALA A 143 6.90 2.17 6.87
CA ALA A 143 8.16 2.82 6.50
C ALA A 143 8.49 4.04 7.39
N LYS A 144 7.48 4.83 7.78
CA LYS A 144 7.66 5.98 8.68
C LYS A 144 8.08 5.53 10.09
N ILE A 145 7.46 4.46 10.61
CA ILE A 145 7.73 3.91 11.95
C ILE A 145 9.10 3.21 12.01
N VAL A 146 9.42 2.37 11.02
CA VAL A 146 10.70 1.66 10.95
C VAL A 146 11.86 2.61 10.63
N GLY A 147 11.60 3.61 9.79
CA GLY A 147 12.53 4.67 9.45
C GLY A 147 12.67 4.85 7.94
N ALA A 148 12.27 6.02 7.44
CA ALA A 148 12.21 6.30 6.01
C ALA A 148 13.60 6.23 5.34
N ALA A 149 13.63 5.80 4.07
CA ALA A 149 14.88 5.47 3.36
C ALA A 149 15.88 6.62 3.30
N LYS A 150 15.42 7.85 3.07
CA LYS A 150 16.30 9.04 3.04
C LYS A 150 16.55 9.67 4.40
N VAL A 151 15.92 9.16 5.46
CA VAL A 151 16.14 9.58 6.85
C VAL A 151 17.18 8.69 7.51
N THR A 152 17.06 7.37 7.36
CA THR A 152 17.98 6.39 7.98
C THR A 152 19.15 6.01 7.06
N GLY A 153 19.04 6.26 5.75
CA GLY A 153 20.00 5.79 4.76
C GLY A 153 19.83 4.32 4.36
N GLN A 154 18.88 3.59 4.96
CA GLN A 154 18.57 2.20 4.66
C GLN A 154 17.10 2.05 4.28
N ARG A 155 16.78 1.17 3.33
CA ARG A 155 15.37 0.92 2.99
C ARG A 155 14.68 0.20 4.16
N PRO A 156 13.60 0.73 4.73
CA PRO A 156 12.91 0.08 5.83
C PRO A 156 12.20 -1.21 5.39
N ILE A 157 11.81 -1.28 4.11
CA ILE A 157 11.05 -2.39 3.54
C ILE A 157 11.69 -2.73 2.20
N THR A 158 12.04 -4.00 2.01
CA THR A 158 12.62 -4.50 0.76
C THR A 158 11.66 -5.39 -0.01
N ASN A 159 10.68 -5.98 0.67
CA ASN A 159 9.72 -6.93 0.13
C ASN A 159 8.31 -6.60 0.62
N VAL A 160 7.32 -6.71 -0.26
CA VAL A 160 5.89 -6.58 0.10
C VAL A 160 5.15 -7.82 -0.38
N VAL A 161 4.31 -8.37 0.48
CA VAL A 161 3.43 -9.50 0.15
C VAL A 161 1.98 -9.12 0.44
N MET A 162 1.11 -9.35 -0.54
CA MET A 162 -0.35 -9.17 -0.41
C MET A 162 -0.95 -10.43 0.23
N MET A 163 -0.53 -10.73 1.46
CA MET A 163 -0.92 -11.91 2.24
C MET A 163 -1.57 -11.53 3.58
N GLY A 164 -1.99 -10.27 3.73
CA GLY A 164 -2.74 -9.81 4.89
C GLY A 164 -4.21 -10.22 4.81
N MET A 165 -5.09 -9.37 5.32
CA MET A 165 -6.53 -9.61 5.27
C MET A 165 -7.09 -9.36 3.85
N GLY A 166 -7.91 -10.28 3.35
CA GLY A 166 -8.64 -10.15 2.08
C GLY A 166 -8.02 -10.85 0.89
N GLU A 167 -8.84 -11.08 -0.15
CA GLU A 167 -8.42 -11.62 -1.45
C GLU A 167 -8.06 -10.48 -2.42
N PRO A 168 -6.78 -10.29 -2.77
CA PRO A 168 -6.34 -9.16 -3.59
C PRO A 168 -7.02 -9.10 -4.97
N LEU A 169 -7.30 -10.25 -5.59
CA LEU A 169 -7.96 -10.29 -6.91
C LEU A 169 -9.41 -9.81 -6.89
N LEU A 170 -10.06 -9.75 -5.72
CA LEU A 170 -11.39 -9.16 -5.56
C LEU A 170 -11.35 -7.64 -5.31
N ASN A 171 -10.16 -7.03 -5.33
CA ASN A 171 -9.95 -5.60 -5.16
C ASN A 171 -8.94 -5.00 -6.17
N LEU A 172 -8.92 -5.51 -7.41
CA LEU A 172 -7.95 -5.07 -8.44
C LEU A 172 -7.90 -3.55 -8.66
N ASN A 173 -9.06 -2.88 -8.61
CA ASN A 173 -9.15 -1.43 -8.83
C ASN A 173 -8.29 -0.61 -7.84
N ASN A 174 -8.06 -1.13 -6.63
CA ASN A 174 -7.24 -0.45 -5.62
C ASN A 174 -5.88 -1.12 -5.42
N VAL A 175 -5.83 -2.46 -5.55
CA VAL A 175 -4.59 -3.24 -5.40
C VAL A 175 -3.58 -2.91 -6.50
N VAL A 176 -4.02 -2.80 -7.76
CA VAL A 176 -3.11 -2.52 -8.87
C VAL A 176 -2.44 -1.15 -8.73
N PRO A 177 -3.17 -0.03 -8.55
CA PRO A 177 -2.53 1.28 -8.36
C PRO A 177 -1.62 1.33 -7.13
N ALA A 178 -1.97 0.62 -6.04
CA ALA A 178 -1.10 0.54 -4.87
C ALA A 178 0.22 -0.19 -5.19
N MET A 179 0.17 -1.31 -5.91
CA MET A 179 1.37 -2.03 -6.33
C MET A 179 2.20 -1.22 -7.34
N GLU A 180 1.57 -0.45 -8.24
CA GLU A 180 2.29 0.48 -9.12
C GLU A 180 3.14 1.47 -8.30
N ILE A 181 2.59 2.02 -7.21
CA ILE A 181 3.33 2.93 -6.32
C ILE A 181 4.45 2.18 -5.56
N MET A 182 4.23 0.92 -5.17
CA MET A 182 5.29 0.10 -4.57
C MET A 182 6.48 -0.08 -5.52
N LEU A 183 6.20 -0.24 -6.82
CA LEU A 183 7.21 -0.46 -7.86
C LEU A 183 7.86 0.83 -8.39
N ASP A 184 7.14 1.96 -8.38
CA ASP A 184 7.61 3.22 -8.96
C ASP A 184 8.88 3.75 -8.26
N ASP A 185 9.87 4.20 -9.05
CA ASP A 185 11.12 4.79 -8.53
C ASP A 185 10.91 6.04 -7.67
N PHE A 186 9.82 6.80 -7.92
CA PHE A 186 9.41 7.93 -7.09
C PHE A 186 8.48 7.51 -5.94
N GLY A 187 7.99 6.27 -5.96
CA GLY A 187 7.32 5.58 -4.86
C GLY A 187 8.34 4.87 -3.98
N PHE A 188 8.12 3.58 -3.70
CA PHE A 188 9.05 2.77 -2.89
C PHE A 188 10.19 2.14 -3.70
N GLY A 189 10.12 2.16 -5.03
CA GLY A 189 11.15 1.64 -5.94
C GLY A 189 11.49 0.17 -5.68
N LEU A 190 10.49 -0.65 -5.34
CA LEU A 190 10.66 -2.08 -5.13
C LEU A 190 10.75 -2.81 -6.47
N SER A 191 11.51 -3.89 -6.51
CA SER A 191 11.54 -4.76 -7.69
C SER A 191 10.23 -5.53 -7.82
N LYS A 192 9.76 -5.76 -9.04
CA LYS A 192 8.63 -6.67 -9.32
C LYS A 192 8.81 -8.08 -8.73
N ARG A 193 10.07 -8.53 -8.56
CA ARG A 193 10.39 -9.82 -7.93
C ARG A 193 10.21 -9.82 -6.41
N ARG A 194 10.04 -8.65 -5.80
CA ARG A 194 9.92 -8.46 -4.34
C ARG A 194 8.54 -7.91 -3.94
N VAL A 195 7.63 -7.75 -4.89
CA VAL A 195 6.21 -7.48 -4.64
C VAL A 195 5.45 -8.73 -5.07
N THR A 196 4.89 -9.46 -4.10
CA THR A 196 4.22 -10.74 -4.35
C THR A 196 2.73 -10.62 -4.07
N LEU A 197 1.90 -10.89 -5.07
CA LEU A 197 0.46 -11.04 -4.90
C LEU A 197 0.13 -12.50 -4.62
N SER A 198 -0.55 -12.78 -3.51
CA SER A 198 -1.09 -14.11 -3.22
C SER A 198 -2.56 -14.17 -3.56
N THR A 199 -3.03 -15.28 -4.12
CA THR A 199 -4.45 -15.48 -4.43
C THR A 199 -4.93 -16.90 -4.18
N SER A 200 -6.19 -17.03 -3.77
CA SER A 200 -6.89 -18.32 -3.65
C SER A 200 -7.44 -18.83 -4.99
N GLY A 201 -7.26 -18.08 -6.07
CA GLY A 201 -7.57 -18.53 -7.44
C GLY A 201 -8.86 -17.98 -8.03
N VAL A 202 -9.05 -16.66 -8.01
CA VAL A 202 -10.12 -16.00 -8.78
C VAL A 202 -9.70 -15.87 -10.25
N VAL A 203 -9.79 -16.97 -11.01
CA VAL A 203 -9.20 -17.11 -12.35
C VAL A 203 -9.52 -15.94 -13.31
N PRO A 204 -10.79 -15.49 -13.47
CA PRO A 204 -11.09 -14.39 -14.39
C PRO A 204 -10.45 -13.05 -13.97
N ALA A 205 -10.19 -12.86 -12.68
CA ALA A 205 -9.50 -11.69 -12.17
C ALA A 205 -7.97 -11.83 -12.30
N LEU A 206 -7.44 -13.06 -12.27
CA LEU A 206 -6.03 -13.34 -12.53
C LEU A 206 -5.66 -13.05 -13.98
N ASP A 207 -6.51 -13.42 -14.93
CA ASP A 207 -6.31 -13.07 -16.35
C ASP A 207 -6.26 -11.54 -16.53
N LYS A 208 -7.21 -10.82 -15.91
CA LYS A 208 -7.21 -9.35 -15.91
C LYS A 208 -5.96 -8.75 -15.26
N LEU A 209 -5.44 -9.35 -14.19
CA LEU A 209 -4.22 -8.87 -13.55
C LEU A 209 -3.04 -8.92 -14.53
N GLY A 210 -2.94 -9.98 -15.33
CA GLY A 210 -1.88 -10.14 -16.34
C GLY A 210 -1.89 -9.06 -17.43
N ASP A 211 -3.07 -8.50 -17.74
CA ASP A 211 -3.21 -7.38 -18.68
C ASP A 211 -2.88 -6.01 -18.06
N MET A 212 -2.81 -5.92 -16.73
CA MET A 212 -2.67 -4.66 -15.99
C MET A 212 -1.27 -4.46 -15.40
N ILE A 213 -0.67 -5.48 -14.79
CA ILE A 213 0.61 -5.34 -14.06
C ILE A 213 1.37 -6.67 -13.98
N ASP A 214 2.71 -6.60 -14.03
CA ASP A 214 3.62 -7.74 -13.87
C ASP A 214 4.29 -7.73 -12.47
N VAL A 215 3.87 -8.65 -11.61
CA VAL A 215 4.35 -8.84 -10.23
C VAL A 215 4.61 -10.32 -9.94
N ALA A 216 5.37 -10.63 -8.88
CA ALA A 216 5.51 -12.00 -8.43
C ALA A 216 4.15 -12.55 -7.98
N LEU A 217 3.88 -13.82 -8.29
CA LEU A 217 2.61 -14.49 -7.98
C LEU A 217 2.86 -15.66 -7.01
N ALA A 218 2.02 -15.75 -5.99
CA ALA A 218 1.90 -16.92 -5.13
C ALA A 218 0.47 -17.47 -5.20
N ILE A 219 0.32 -18.79 -5.20
CA ILE A 219 -0.99 -19.46 -5.25
C ILE A 219 -1.26 -20.17 -3.92
N SER A 220 -2.40 -19.84 -3.31
CA SER A 220 -2.91 -20.48 -2.10
C SER A 220 -3.63 -21.78 -2.45
N LEU A 221 -2.86 -22.81 -2.80
CA LEU A 221 -3.41 -24.09 -3.26
C LEU A 221 -4.01 -24.93 -2.12
N HIS A 222 -3.25 -25.11 -1.04
CA HIS A 222 -3.63 -25.77 0.23
C HIS A 222 -4.18 -27.21 0.18
N ALA A 223 -4.31 -27.84 -0.99
CA ALA A 223 -4.78 -29.21 -1.14
C ALA A 223 -4.16 -29.88 -2.39
N PRO A 224 -3.97 -31.21 -2.38
CA PRO A 224 -3.43 -31.95 -3.52
C PRO A 224 -4.48 -32.35 -4.58
N ASN A 225 -5.77 -32.19 -4.29
CA ASN A 225 -6.90 -32.54 -5.17
C ASN A 225 -8.16 -31.72 -4.82
N ASP A 226 -9.18 -31.78 -5.68
CA ASP A 226 -10.40 -30.99 -5.57
C ASP A 226 -11.33 -31.46 -4.44
N GLU A 227 -11.28 -32.73 -4.04
CA GLU A 227 -12.13 -33.22 -2.95
C GLU A 227 -11.71 -32.67 -1.58
N ILE A 228 -10.42 -32.35 -1.43
CA ILE A 228 -9.86 -31.74 -0.21
C ILE A 228 -9.93 -30.21 -0.26
N ARG A 229 -9.77 -29.62 -1.46
CA ARG A 229 -9.65 -28.18 -1.68
C ARG A 229 -10.95 -27.42 -1.39
#